data_AF-A0A438JAR9-F1
#
_entry.id   AF-A0A438JAR9-F1
#
_cell.length_a   1.000
_cell.length_b   1.000
_cell.length_c   1.000
_cell.angle_alpha   90.00
_cell.angle_beta   90.00
_cell.angle_gamma   90.00
#
_symmetry.space_group_name_H-M   'P 1'
#
loop_
_entity.id
_entity.type
_entity.pdbx_description
1 polymer ?
#
loop_
_entity_poly.entity_id
_entity_poly.type
_entity_poly.pdbx_seq_one_letter_code
_entity_poly.pdbx_strand_id
1 'polypeptide(L)'
;METLAAVLGCKIGSLPTSYLGLPLGAPYKSIRVWDAVEERFRKRLSLWKRQYLSKGGRLTLLKSTLSSLPTYFLSLFVIPKRVCARLEKIQRDFLWGGGALEKKPHLVSWKVVCADKKKGGLGIRSLATFNKALLGKWLWRFANENEPLWKQIILSKYDLQEGGWCSKDARNRYGVGVWKAIRKGWENFRSHSRFIIGDGTKVKFWKDLWCGNQSLKETFPILFNLSVNTRRMGC
;
A
#
# COMPACT_ATOMS: atom_id res chain seq x y z
N MET A 1 2.37 35.98 0.30
CA MET A 1 3.34 34.94 0.75
C MET A 1 4.66 35.59 1.17
N GLU A 2 5.23 36.48 0.34
CA GLU A 2 6.47 37.20 0.66
C GLU A 2 6.38 38.07 1.92
N THR A 3 5.27 38.80 2.07
CA THR A 3 4.99 39.61 3.27
C THR A 3 4.92 38.77 4.56
N LEU A 4 4.25 37.62 4.52
CA LEU A 4 4.14 36.71 5.66
C LEU A 4 5.50 36.06 6.02
N ALA A 5 6.30 35.72 5.00
CA ALA A 5 7.62 35.15 5.17
C ALA A 5 8.59 36.15 5.84
N ALA A 6 8.51 37.43 5.46
CA ALA A 6 9.28 38.50 6.09
C ALA A 6 8.89 38.72 7.56
N VAL A 7 7.59 38.72 7.88
CA VAL A 7 7.09 38.85 9.26
C VAL A 7 7.53 37.68 10.15
N LEU A 8 7.53 36.46 9.60
CA LEU A 8 7.93 35.25 10.34
C LEU A 8 9.44 34.96 10.28
N GLY A 9 10.24 35.80 9.61
CA GLY A 9 11.68 35.60 9.45
C GLY A 9 12.07 34.33 8.68
N CYS A 10 11.16 33.81 7.85
CA CYS A 10 11.34 32.55 7.13
C CYS A 10 11.75 32.76 5.67
N LYS A 11 12.62 31.90 5.13
CA LYS A 11 12.92 31.86 3.69
C LYS A 11 11.83 31.10 2.93
N ILE A 12 11.45 31.61 1.76
CA ILE A 12 10.50 30.93 0.87
C ILE A 12 11.23 29.76 0.19
N GLY A 13 10.77 28.53 0.44
CA GLY A 13 11.26 27.35 -0.27
C GLY A 13 10.60 27.19 -1.64
N SER A 14 11.32 26.59 -2.60
CA SER A 14 10.78 26.21 -3.92
C SER A 14 10.55 24.70 -3.99
N LEU A 15 9.47 24.27 -4.66
CA LEU A 15 9.25 22.85 -4.93
C LEU A 15 9.98 22.45 -6.23
N PRO A 16 10.51 21.22 -6.33
CA PRO A 16 10.44 20.13 -5.35
C PRO A 16 11.57 20.16 -4.29
N THR A 17 11.23 19.99 -3.01
CA THR A 17 12.19 19.89 -1.88
C THR A 17 12.16 18.51 -1.24
N SER A 18 13.22 18.13 -0.52
CA SER A 18 13.24 16.89 0.27
C SER A 18 12.88 17.16 1.73
N TYR A 19 11.83 16.52 2.25
CA TYR A 19 11.41 16.59 3.64
C TYR A 19 11.39 15.19 4.25
N LEU A 20 12.16 14.97 5.33
CA LEU A 20 12.33 13.65 5.97
C LEU A 20 12.71 12.52 5.00
N GLY A 21 13.44 12.89 3.93
CA GLY A 21 13.85 11.97 2.87
C GLY A 21 12.77 11.69 1.81
N LEU A 22 11.65 12.41 1.81
CA LEU A 22 10.63 12.36 0.76
C LEU A 22 10.69 13.61 -0.14
N PRO A 23 10.64 13.46 -1.46
CA PRO A 23 10.53 14.59 -2.36
C PRO A 23 9.09 15.15 -2.33
N LEU A 24 8.92 16.32 -1.71
CA LEU A 24 7.71 17.12 -1.75
C LEU A 24 7.55 17.75 -3.14
N GLY A 25 6.33 17.76 -3.67
CA GLY A 25 6.04 18.33 -4.99
C GLY A 25 6.47 17.47 -6.18
N ALA A 26 7.15 16.34 -5.97
CA ALA A 26 7.44 15.39 -7.04
C ALA A 26 6.17 14.67 -7.52
N PRO A 27 6.10 14.28 -8.81
CA PRO A 27 4.98 13.48 -9.30
C PRO A 27 4.90 12.15 -8.54
N TYR A 28 3.76 11.86 -7.90
CA TYR A 28 3.58 10.68 -7.03
C TYR A 28 3.77 9.31 -7.70
N LYS A 29 3.70 9.25 -9.04
CA LYS A 29 3.99 8.04 -9.84
C LYS A 29 5.43 7.99 -10.36
N SER A 30 6.23 9.01 -10.09
CA SER A 30 7.59 9.10 -10.60
C SER A 30 8.45 7.99 -10.01
N ILE A 31 9.16 7.31 -10.90
CA ILE A 31 10.17 6.31 -10.52
C ILE A 31 11.30 6.98 -9.74
N ARG A 32 11.60 8.25 -10.01
CA ARG A 32 12.70 9.00 -9.37
C ARG A 32 12.55 9.13 -7.87
N VAL A 33 11.31 9.14 -7.37
CA VAL A 33 11.00 9.18 -5.93
C VAL A 33 11.62 7.97 -5.23
N TRP A 34 11.72 6.83 -5.91
CA TRP A 34 12.24 5.59 -5.35
C TRP A 34 13.76 5.41 -5.47
N ASP A 35 14.45 6.27 -6.23
CA ASP A 35 15.90 6.14 -6.41
C ASP A 35 16.64 6.32 -5.08
N ALA A 36 16.19 7.22 -4.21
CA ALA A 36 16.74 7.37 -2.85
C ALA A 36 16.60 6.08 -1.99
N VAL A 37 15.52 5.32 -2.18
CA VAL A 37 15.33 4.03 -1.51
C VAL A 37 16.30 3.00 -2.07
N GLU A 38 16.46 2.95 -3.39
CA GLU A 38 17.40 2.05 -4.05
C GLU A 38 18.85 2.33 -3.67
N GLU A 39 19.24 3.60 -3.59
CA GLU A 39 20.57 4.01 -3.12
C GLU A 39 20.83 3.55 -1.69
N ARG A 40 19.84 3.67 -0.79
CA ARG A 40 19.95 3.15 0.58
C ARG A 40 20.12 1.64 0.61
N PHE A 41 19.45 0.89 -0.26
CA PHE A 41 19.67 -0.56 -0.40
C PHE A 41 21.11 -0.85 -0.82
N ARG A 42 21.59 -0.16 -1.87
CA ARG A 42 22.95 -0.34 -2.39
C ARG A 42 24.01 0.02 -1.35
N LYS A 43 23.83 1.11 -0.62
CA LYS A 43 24.74 1.55 0.46
C LYS A 43 24.80 0.55 1.62
N ARG A 44 23.69 -0.08 1.99
CA ARG A 44 23.72 -1.16 3.01
C ARG A 44 24.42 -2.40 2.50
N LEU A 45 24.20 -2.75 1.24
CA LEU A 45 24.85 -3.90 0.61
C LEU A 45 26.35 -3.73 0.41
N SER A 46 26.84 -2.51 0.16
CA SER A 46 28.29 -2.26 0.05
C SER A 46 29.00 -2.41 1.40
N LEU A 47 28.32 -2.10 2.50
CA LEU A 47 28.84 -2.31 3.86
C LEU A 47 28.89 -3.80 4.23
N TRP A 48 27.93 -4.60 3.75
CA TRP A 48 27.92 -6.03 4.00
C TRP A 48 28.76 -6.77 2.99
N LYS A 49 30.01 -7.07 3.37
CA LYS A 49 30.88 -7.94 2.60
C LYS A 49 30.26 -9.34 2.49
N ARG A 50 29.59 -9.60 1.36
CA ARG A 50 28.87 -10.85 1.06
C ARG A 50 29.71 -12.10 1.34
N GLN A 51 31.01 -12.03 1.07
CA GLN A 51 31.96 -13.12 1.23
C GLN A 51 32.10 -13.64 2.67
N TYR A 52 31.81 -12.82 3.68
CA TYR A 52 31.94 -13.21 5.09
C TYR A 52 30.60 -13.59 5.75
N LEU A 53 29.50 -13.61 4.98
CA LEU A 53 28.17 -13.89 5.51
C LEU A 53 27.66 -15.25 5.03
N SER A 54 27.26 -16.09 5.99
CA SER A 54 26.53 -17.32 5.70
C SER A 54 25.18 -17.03 5.04
N LYS A 55 24.60 -18.02 4.34
CA LYS A 55 23.25 -17.89 3.74
C LYS A 55 22.20 -17.50 4.79
N GLY A 56 22.31 -18.05 6.01
CA GLY A 56 21.45 -17.70 7.14
C GLY A 56 21.62 -16.25 7.59
N GLY A 57 22.87 -15.77 7.72
CA GLY A 57 23.15 -14.37 8.08
C GLY A 57 22.61 -13.39 7.06
N ARG A 58 22.76 -13.68 5.76
CA ARG A 58 22.20 -12.87 4.67
C ARG A 58 20.67 -12.83 4.73
N LEU A 59 20.03 -13.98 4.96
CA LEU A 59 18.58 -14.05 5.12
C LEU A 59 18.08 -13.20 6.30
N THR A 60 18.77 -13.26 7.44
CA THR A 60 18.44 -12.47 8.63
C THR A 60 18.57 -10.97 8.34
N LEU A 61 19.69 -10.54 7.76
CA LEU A 61 19.89 -9.13 7.38
C LEU A 61 18.83 -8.66 6.38
N LEU A 62 18.52 -9.46 5.37
CA LEU A 62 17.50 -9.12 4.38
C LEU A 62 16.12 -8.91 5.04
N LYS A 63 15.74 -9.77 5.99
CA LYS A 63 14.48 -9.65 6.72
C LYS A 63 14.42 -8.47 7.68
N SER A 64 15.49 -8.18 8.41
CA SER A 64 15.50 -7.14 9.43
C SER A 64 15.70 -5.75 8.84
N THR A 65 16.64 -5.60 7.91
CA THR A 65 17.09 -4.30 7.41
C THR A 65 16.54 -4.00 6.01
N LEU A 66 16.78 -4.84 5.00
CA LEU A 66 16.30 -4.56 3.63
C LEU A 66 14.78 -4.52 3.54
N SER A 67 14.06 -5.27 4.38
CA SER A 67 12.60 -5.22 4.42
C SER A 67 12.04 -3.99 5.15
N SER A 68 12.81 -3.38 6.06
CA SER A 68 12.36 -2.21 6.83
C SER A 68 12.69 -0.89 6.13
N LEU A 69 13.81 -0.80 5.40
CA LEU A 69 14.23 0.40 4.65
C LEU A 69 13.16 1.03 3.74
N PRO A 70 12.42 0.28 2.92
CA PRO A 70 11.42 0.86 2.03
C PRO A 70 10.08 1.12 2.73
N THR A 71 9.90 0.68 3.98
CA THR A 71 8.59 0.68 4.66
C THR A 71 7.93 2.05 4.68
N TYR A 72 8.71 3.12 4.90
CA TYR A 72 8.19 4.48 4.92
C TYR A 72 7.55 4.85 3.57
N PHE A 73 8.26 4.62 2.46
CA PHE A 73 7.76 4.88 1.11
C PHE A 73 6.61 3.94 0.74
N LEU A 74 6.72 2.65 1.08
CA LEU A 74 5.66 1.66 0.83
C LEU A 74 4.39 1.95 1.61
N SER A 75 4.47 2.66 2.74
CA SER A 75 3.29 3.06 3.50
C SER A 75 2.57 4.26 2.90
N LEU A 76 3.24 5.04 2.04
CA LEU A 76 2.69 6.28 1.49
C LEU A 76 2.36 6.17 0.01
N PHE A 77 3.16 5.45 -0.78
CA PHE A 77 3.05 5.42 -2.24
C PHE A 77 2.79 4.01 -2.75
N VAL A 78 2.02 3.90 -3.84
CA VAL A 78 1.94 2.67 -4.62
C VAL A 78 3.28 2.43 -5.30
N ILE A 79 3.91 1.28 -5.04
CA ILE A 79 5.19 0.94 -5.68
C ILE A 79 4.99 0.63 -7.17
N PRO A 80 5.69 1.31 -8.10
CA PRO A 80 5.67 0.93 -9.50
C PRO A 80 6.25 -0.48 -9.71
N LYS A 81 5.65 -1.28 -10.60
CA LYS A 81 6.11 -2.65 -10.89
C LYS A 81 7.61 -2.72 -11.22
N ARG A 82 8.13 -1.74 -11.99
CA ARG A 82 9.56 -1.65 -12.34
C ARG A 82 10.45 -1.44 -11.13
N VAL A 83 10.04 -0.59 -10.17
CA VAL A 83 10.79 -0.36 -8.93
C VAL A 83 10.77 -1.62 -8.06
N CYS A 84 9.59 -2.25 -7.93
CA CYS A 84 9.46 -3.52 -7.22
C CYS A 84 10.43 -4.58 -7.77
N ALA A 85 10.47 -4.75 -9.10
CA ALA A 85 11.37 -5.68 -9.75
C ALA A 85 12.86 -5.34 -9.54
N ARG A 86 13.23 -4.05 -9.57
CA ARG A 86 14.60 -3.59 -9.27
C ARG A 86 15.01 -3.93 -7.83
N LEU A 87 14.17 -3.61 -6.84
CA LEU A 87 14.45 -3.88 -5.43
C LEU A 87 14.46 -5.38 -5.11
N GLU A 88 13.52 -6.15 -5.65
CA GLU A 88 13.52 -7.62 -5.47
C GLU A 88 14.72 -8.28 -6.15
N LYS A 89 15.19 -7.75 -7.30
CA LYS A 89 16.44 -8.19 -7.92
C LYS A 89 17.63 -7.96 -6.97
N ILE A 90 17.74 -6.77 -6.38
CA ILE A 90 18.80 -6.46 -5.40
C ILE A 90 18.76 -7.42 -4.20
N GLN A 91 17.57 -7.74 -3.68
CA GLN A 91 17.39 -8.72 -2.60
C GLN A 91 17.80 -10.14 -3.01
N ARG A 92 17.43 -10.58 -4.23
CA ARG A 92 17.82 -11.88 -4.79
C ARG A 92 19.31 -12.01 -4.98
N ASP A 93 19.94 -10.98 -5.55
CA ASP A 93 21.37 -10.93 -5.80
C ASP A 93 22.15 -11.00 -4.49
N PHE A 94 21.63 -10.40 -3.41
CA PHE A 94 22.23 -10.51 -2.09
C PHE A 94 22.08 -11.90 -1.48
N LEU A 95 20.90 -12.51 -1.58
CA LEU A 95 20.64 -13.83 -1.00
C LEU A 95 21.47 -14.93 -1.69
N TRP A 96 21.45 -14.95 -3.03
CA TRP A 96 22.03 -16.03 -3.84
C TRP A 96 23.42 -15.75 -4.38
N GLY A 97 23.83 -14.47 -4.53
CA GLY A 97 25.10 -14.11 -5.16
C GLY A 97 26.33 -14.63 -4.40
N GLY A 98 27.44 -14.88 -5.09
CA GLY A 98 28.71 -15.25 -4.47
C GLY A 98 29.55 -14.04 -4.04
N GLY A 99 30.87 -14.23 -3.92
CA GLY A 99 31.83 -13.13 -3.77
C GLY A 99 31.84 -12.19 -5.00
N ALA A 100 32.68 -11.16 -4.99
CA ALA A 100 32.70 -10.11 -6.02
C ALA A 100 32.82 -10.62 -7.48
N LEU A 101 33.36 -11.83 -7.68
CA LEU A 101 33.61 -12.44 -8.99
C LEU A 101 32.70 -13.65 -9.29
N GLU A 102 31.87 -14.11 -8.35
CA GLU A 102 31.03 -15.31 -8.51
C GLU A 102 29.57 -14.94 -8.80
N LYS A 103 29.15 -15.07 -10.06
CA LYS A 103 27.72 -15.07 -10.41
C LYS A 103 27.14 -16.45 -10.15
N LYS A 104 26.37 -16.59 -9.07
CA LYS A 104 25.60 -17.81 -8.79
C LYS A 104 24.17 -17.66 -9.32
N PRO A 105 23.63 -18.68 -10.01
CA PRO A 105 22.25 -18.64 -10.49
C PRO A 105 21.27 -18.61 -9.30
N HIS A 106 20.10 -18.00 -9.51
CA HIS A 106 19.02 -18.04 -8.53
C HIS A 106 18.37 -19.41 -8.56
N LEU A 107 18.66 -20.24 -7.55
CA LEU A 107 18.23 -21.64 -7.51
C LEU A 107 16.72 -21.81 -7.31
N VAL A 108 16.07 -20.85 -6.62
CA VAL A 108 14.65 -20.95 -6.25
C VAL A 108 13.91 -19.70 -6.70
N SER A 109 12.69 -19.91 -7.22
CA SER A 109 11.83 -18.80 -7.63
C SER A 109 11.54 -17.85 -6.46
N TRP A 110 11.48 -16.54 -6.75
CA TRP A 110 11.26 -15.55 -5.69
C TRP A 110 9.91 -15.71 -4.99
N LYS A 111 8.88 -16.17 -5.72
CA LYS A 111 7.56 -16.44 -5.15
C LYS A 111 7.62 -17.51 -4.05
N VAL A 112 8.39 -18.58 -4.26
CA VAL A 112 8.57 -19.65 -3.28
C VAL A 112 9.42 -19.15 -2.10
N VAL A 113 10.48 -18.39 -2.38
CA VAL A 113 11.31 -17.75 -1.33
C VAL A 113 10.47 -16.83 -0.42
N CYS A 114 9.52 -16.09 -1.01
CA CYS A 114 8.63 -15.21 -0.28
C CYS A 114 7.48 -15.92 0.46
N ALA A 115 7.23 -17.20 0.18
CA ALA A 115 6.19 -17.95 0.87
C ALA A 115 6.52 -18.12 2.37
N ASP A 116 5.49 -18.39 3.15
CA ASP A 116 5.63 -18.64 4.59
C ASP A 116 6.52 -19.85 4.87
N LYS A 117 7.23 -19.83 6.00
CA LYS A 117 8.03 -20.98 6.45
C LYS A 117 7.20 -22.25 6.58
N LYS A 118 5.94 -22.13 7.02
CA LYS A 118 4.98 -23.25 7.12
C LYS A 118 4.66 -23.89 5.77
N LYS A 119 4.83 -23.15 4.67
CA LYS A 119 4.60 -23.60 3.29
C LYS A 119 5.91 -23.91 2.56
N GLY A 120 7.01 -24.11 3.30
CA GLY A 120 8.33 -24.42 2.73
C GLY A 120 9.11 -23.23 2.16
N GLY A 121 8.62 -22.00 2.35
CA GLY A 121 9.31 -20.78 1.91
C GLY A 121 10.32 -20.25 2.93
N LEU A 122 11.08 -19.20 2.55
CA LEU A 122 12.02 -18.55 3.46
C LEU A 122 11.36 -17.45 4.30
N GLY A 123 10.10 -17.11 4.08
CA GLY A 123 9.37 -16.07 4.82
C GLY A 123 9.91 -14.66 4.58
N ILE A 124 10.39 -14.37 3.37
CA ILE A 124 10.74 -13.02 2.94
C ILE A 124 9.47 -12.31 2.49
N ARG A 125 9.22 -11.08 2.95
CA ARG A 125 8.01 -10.34 2.54
C ARG A 125 8.13 -9.90 1.08
N SER A 126 7.18 -10.30 0.23
CA SER A 126 7.09 -9.71 -1.12
C SER A 126 6.75 -8.23 -1.02
N LEU A 127 7.53 -7.37 -1.68
CA LEU A 127 7.36 -5.92 -1.62
C LEU A 127 6.00 -5.48 -2.18
N ALA A 128 5.51 -6.15 -3.23
CA ALA A 128 4.22 -5.85 -3.82
C ALA A 128 3.06 -6.16 -2.86
N THR A 129 3.07 -7.33 -2.22
CA THR A 129 2.04 -7.71 -1.24
C THR A 129 2.12 -6.83 0.00
N PHE A 130 3.33 -6.55 0.48
CA PHE A 130 3.55 -5.70 1.64
C PHE A 130 3.10 -4.25 1.41
N ASN A 131 3.35 -3.69 0.21
CA ASN A 131 2.82 -2.39 -0.18
C ASN A 131 1.29 -2.37 -0.17
N LYS A 132 0.64 -3.36 -0.79
CA LYS A 132 -0.83 -3.46 -0.78
C LYS A 132 -1.38 -3.51 0.64
N ALA A 133 -0.76 -4.29 1.53
CA ALA A 133 -1.18 -4.37 2.93
C ALA A 133 -1.01 -3.05 3.68
N LEU A 134 0.14 -2.37 3.50
CA LEU A 134 0.39 -1.07 4.14
C LEU A 134 -0.53 0.04 3.63
N LEU A 135 -0.87 0.04 2.34
CA LEU A 135 -1.87 0.97 1.81
C LEU A 135 -3.29 0.60 2.27
N GLY A 136 -3.57 -0.69 2.45
CA GLY A 136 -4.79 -1.19 3.09
C GLY A 136 -4.97 -0.66 4.52
N LYS A 137 -3.87 -0.48 5.27
CA LYS A 137 -3.92 0.19 6.59
C LYS A 137 -4.58 1.57 6.52
N TRP A 138 -4.31 2.37 5.50
CA TRP A 138 -4.94 3.68 5.35
C TRP A 138 -6.43 3.60 5.04
N LEU A 139 -6.85 2.60 4.27
CA LEU A 139 -8.26 2.32 4.00
C LEU A 139 -8.99 1.90 5.29
N TRP A 140 -8.36 1.04 6.09
CA TRP A 140 -8.86 0.66 7.41
C TRP A 140 -8.99 1.86 8.36
N ARG A 141 -7.95 2.69 8.43
CA ARG A 141 -7.97 3.92 9.24
C ARG A 141 -9.06 4.88 8.79
N PHE A 142 -9.28 5.02 7.48
CA PHE A 142 -10.37 5.86 6.96
C PHE A 142 -11.74 5.38 7.42
N ALA A 143 -11.97 4.06 7.38
CA ALA A 143 -13.22 3.45 7.80
C ALA A 143 -13.48 3.60 9.31
N ASN A 144 -12.44 3.44 10.14
CA ASN A 144 -12.59 3.30 11.59
C ASN A 144 -12.24 4.54 12.41
N GLU A 145 -11.35 5.42 11.94
CA GLU A 145 -10.99 6.63 12.68
C GLU A 145 -12.11 7.67 12.56
N ASN A 146 -12.58 8.15 13.70
CA ASN A 146 -13.55 9.23 13.79
C ASN A 146 -12.81 10.57 13.69
N GLU A 147 -13.17 11.35 12.67
CA GLU A 147 -12.81 12.77 12.49
C GLU A 147 -11.32 13.21 12.54
N PRO A 148 -10.33 12.44 12.07
CA PRO A 148 -8.98 12.99 11.97
C PRO A 148 -8.89 14.05 10.85
N LEU A 149 -8.08 15.10 11.06
CA LEU A 149 -7.89 16.21 10.11
C LEU A 149 -7.58 15.73 8.68
N TRP A 150 -6.72 14.71 8.54
CA TRP A 150 -6.38 14.16 7.23
C TRP A 150 -7.61 13.57 6.52
N LYS A 151 -8.53 12.93 7.25
CA LYS A 151 -9.77 12.38 6.71
C LYS A 151 -10.71 13.50 6.28
N GLN A 152 -10.82 14.59 7.05
CA GLN A 152 -11.62 15.77 6.67
C GLN A 152 -11.12 16.37 5.35
N ILE A 153 -9.80 16.50 5.16
CA ILE A 153 -9.21 16.96 3.90
C ILE A 153 -9.57 16.02 2.74
N ILE A 154 -9.51 14.70 2.96
CA ILE A 154 -9.90 13.72 1.95
C ILE A 154 -11.41 13.81 1.63
N LEU A 155 -12.26 13.96 2.64
CA LEU A 155 -13.71 14.11 2.48
C LEU A 155 -14.06 15.38 1.73
N SER A 156 -13.47 16.51 2.08
CA SER A 156 -13.65 17.79 1.40
C SER A 156 -13.25 17.72 -0.08
N LYS A 157 -12.25 16.89 -0.43
CA LYS A 157 -11.76 16.78 -1.80
C LYS A 157 -12.48 15.73 -2.66
N TYR A 158 -12.92 14.62 -2.07
CA TYR A 158 -13.39 13.45 -2.82
C TYR A 158 -14.81 13.00 -2.45
N ASP A 159 -15.45 13.66 -1.49
CA ASP A 159 -16.72 13.27 -0.86
C ASP A 159 -16.72 11.88 -0.23
N LEU A 160 -17.77 11.61 0.55
CA LEU A 160 -18.06 10.31 1.14
C LEU A 160 -18.90 9.46 0.18
N GLN A 161 -18.55 8.18 0.03
CA GLN A 161 -19.40 7.22 -0.68
C GLN A 161 -20.59 6.82 0.20
N GLU A 162 -21.72 6.48 -0.42
CA GLU A 162 -22.87 5.89 0.28
C GLU A 162 -22.45 4.70 1.16
N GLY A 163 -22.80 4.77 2.45
CA GLY A 163 -22.41 3.82 3.49
C GLY A 163 -21.26 4.31 4.38
N GLY A 164 -20.59 5.42 4.04
CA GLY A 164 -19.66 6.08 4.96
C GLY A 164 -18.31 5.41 5.18
N TRP A 165 -18.08 4.25 4.57
CA TRP A 165 -16.86 3.44 4.79
C TRP A 165 -15.65 3.90 3.96
N CYS A 166 -15.86 4.59 2.84
CA CYS A 166 -14.80 5.02 1.95
C CYS A 166 -15.18 6.30 1.20
N SER A 167 -14.18 7.03 0.69
CA SER A 167 -14.43 8.18 -0.17
C SER A 167 -15.02 7.76 -1.52
N LYS A 168 -15.70 8.66 -2.24
CA LYS A 168 -16.12 8.38 -3.62
C LYS A 168 -14.90 8.16 -4.52
N ASP A 169 -15.13 7.47 -5.64
CA ASP A 169 -14.10 7.32 -6.65
C ASP A 169 -13.89 8.63 -7.42
N ALA A 170 -12.64 9.04 -7.54
CA ALA A 170 -12.26 10.30 -8.16
C ALA A 170 -12.28 10.16 -9.69
N ARG A 171 -13.46 10.27 -10.30
CA ARG A 171 -13.65 10.20 -11.76
C ARG A 171 -13.05 11.38 -12.54
N ASN A 172 -12.64 12.45 -11.86
CA ASN A 172 -12.09 13.63 -12.52
C ASN A 172 -10.75 13.33 -13.23
N ARG A 173 -10.60 13.85 -14.46
CA ARG A 173 -9.34 13.81 -15.24
C ARG A 173 -8.21 14.58 -14.53
N TYR A 174 -8.58 15.61 -13.79
CA TYR A 174 -7.68 16.44 -12.99
C TYR A 174 -7.70 15.99 -11.53
N GLY A 175 -6.51 15.85 -10.94
CA GLY A 175 -6.35 15.27 -9.60
C GLY A 175 -5.61 13.93 -9.66
N VAL A 176 -4.30 14.02 -9.88
CA VAL A 176 -3.33 12.95 -9.67
C VAL A 176 -2.87 13.04 -8.21
N GLY A 177 -3.25 12.08 -7.38
CA GLY A 177 -3.00 12.16 -5.94
C GLY A 177 -2.75 10.79 -5.30
N VAL A 178 -2.01 10.82 -4.20
CA VAL A 178 -1.66 9.64 -3.39
C VAL A 178 -2.93 8.89 -2.96
N TRP A 179 -3.90 9.61 -2.37
CA TRP A 179 -5.16 9.01 -1.91
C TRP A 179 -5.93 8.33 -3.05
N LYS A 180 -5.99 8.95 -4.24
CA LYS A 180 -6.65 8.34 -5.41
C LYS A 180 -6.04 6.99 -5.78
N ALA A 181 -4.73 6.81 -5.62
CA ALA A 181 -4.08 5.53 -5.86
C ALA A 181 -4.34 4.51 -4.75
N ILE A 182 -4.40 4.95 -3.49
CA ILE A 182 -4.78 4.11 -2.34
C ILE A 182 -6.23 3.64 -2.50
N ARG A 183 -7.15 4.54 -2.84
CA ARG A 183 -8.58 4.27 -3.04
C ARG A 183 -8.86 3.23 -4.13
N LYS A 184 -8.02 3.15 -5.17
CA LYS A 184 -8.11 2.09 -6.19
C LYS A 184 -7.91 0.67 -5.62
N GLY A 185 -7.24 0.56 -4.48
CA GLY A 185 -7.07 -0.71 -3.77
C GLY A 185 -8.27 -1.15 -2.95
N TRP A 186 -9.32 -0.32 -2.85
CA TRP A 186 -10.47 -0.57 -1.97
C TRP A 186 -11.19 -1.88 -2.24
N GLU A 187 -11.51 -2.22 -3.49
CA GLU A 187 -12.27 -3.45 -3.77
C GLU A 187 -11.51 -4.71 -3.32
N ASN A 188 -10.20 -4.74 -3.60
CA ASN A 188 -9.33 -5.82 -3.11
C ASN A 188 -9.21 -5.83 -1.58
N PHE A 189 -9.23 -4.66 -0.93
CA PHE A 189 -9.18 -4.60 0.53
C PHE A 189 -10.51 -5.06 1.16
N ARG A 190 -11.62 -4.59 0.61
CA ARG A 190 -12.98 -4.89 1.04
C ARG A 190 -13.30 -6.38 0.93
N SER A 191 -12.83 -7.06 -0.13
CA SER A 191 -13.04 -8.50 -0.29
C SER A 191 -12.34 -9.37 0.76
N HIS A 192 -11.34 -8.83 1.47
CA HIS A 192 -10.62 -9.49 2.56
C HIS A 192 -10.97 -8.91 3.93
N SER A 193 -12.03 -8.13 4.01
CA SER A 193 -12.50 -7.47 5.24
C SER A 193 -13.93 -7.88 5.55
N ARG A 194 -14.31 -7.84 6.82
CA ARG A 194 -15.68 -8.12 7.28
C ARG A 194 -16.20 -6.96 8.12
N PHE A 195 -17.48 -6.66 7.98
CA PHE A 195 -18.16 -5.67 8.79
C PHE A 195 -18.73 -6.33 10.04
N ILE A 196 -18.46 -5.74 11.20
CA ILE A 196 -19.12 -6.08 12.45
C ILE A 196 -20.28 -5.11 12.61
N ILE A 197 -21.49 -5.62 12.79
CA ILE A 197 -22.67 -4.77 12.98
C ILE A 197 -22.59 -4.13 14.35
N GLY A 198 -22.60 -2.79 14.37
CA GLY A 198 -22.86 -2.00 15.57
C GLY A 198 -24.31 -1.51 15.57
N ASP A 199 -24.50 -0.22 15.39
CA ASP A 199 -25.81 0.45 15.29
C ASP A 199 -26.56 0.20 13.96
N GLY A 200 -25.89 -0.43 12.98
CA GLY A 200 -26.47 -0.75 11.67
C GLY A 200 -26.59 0.43 10.70
N THR A 201 -26.22 1.66 11.09
CA THR A 201 -26.46 2.88 10.28
C THR A 201 -25.61 2.94 9.00
N LYS A 202 -24.43 2.33 9.03
CA LYS A 202 -23.45 2.36 7.92
C LYS A 202 -23.43 1.07 7.09
N VAL A 203 -23.93 -0.05 7.62
CA VAL A 203 -23.82 -1.36 6.98
C VAL A 203 -24.98 -1.59 6.01
N LYS A 204 -24.68 -1.90 4.75
CA LYS A 204 -25.68 -2.26 3.73
C LYS A 204 -26.06 -3.73 3.85
N PHE A 205 -27.24 -4.00 4.39
CA PHE A 205 -27.77 -5.35 4.66
C PHE A 205 -27.48 -6.39 3.55
N TRP A 206 -27.81 -6.06 2.28
CA TRP A 206 -27.66 -7.00 1.18
C TRP A 206 -26.25 -7.09 0.56
N LYS A 207 -25.49 -5.98 0.60
CA LYS A 207 -24.27 -5.80 -0.23
C LYS A 207 -22.97 -5.89 0.57
N ASP A 208 -23.02 -5.68 1.88
CA ASP A 208 -21.84 -5.71 2.73
C ASP A 208 -21.63 -7.11 3.31
N LEU A 209 -20.36 -7.52 3.46
CA LEU A 209 -19.99 -8.79 4.07
C LEU A 209 -20.03 -8.64 5.60
N TRP A 210 -21.22 -8.81 6.18
CA TRP A 210 -21.40 -8.88 7.63
C TRP A 210 -21.78 -10.30 8.10
N CYS A 211 -22.44 -11.09 7.25
CA CYS A 211 -22.83 -12.47 7.51
C CYS A 211 -22.08 -13.45 6.62
N GLY A 212 -21.09 -14.16 7.18
CA GLY A 212 -20.29 -15.15 6.45
C GLY A 212 -19.20 -14.54 5.55
N ASN A 213 -18.84 -15.28 4.49
CA ASN A 213 -17.76 -14.93 3.55
C ASN A 213 -18.28 -14.40 2.20
N GLN A 214 -19.59 -14.28 2.02
CA GLN A 214 -20.25 -13.78 0.81
C GLN A 214 -21.33 -12.78 1.18
N SER A 215 -21.74 -11.94 0.23
CA SER A 215 -22.84 -11.00 0.49
C SER A 215 -24.18 -11.72 0.46
N LEU A 216 -25.17 -11.28 1.25
CA LEU A 216 -26.50 -11.89 1.24
C LEU A 216 -27.19 -11.80 -0.13
N LYS A 217 -26.84 -10.79 -0.93
CA LYS A 217 -27.25 -10.70 -2.33
C LYS A 217 -26.79 -11.91 -3.16
N GLU A 218 -25.58 -12.39 -2.93
CA GLU A 218 -25.01 -13.54 -3.67
C GLU A 218 -25.60 -14.86 -3.17
N THR A 219 -25.81 -15.00 -1.86
CA THR A 219 -26.41 -16.19 -1.26
C THR A 219 -27.90 -16.32 -1.58
N PHE A 220 -28.64 -15.21 -1.60
CA PHE A 220 -30.09 -15.17 -1.79
C PHE A 220 -30.52 -14.17 -2.88
N PRO A 221 -30.17 -14.42 -4.16
CA PRO A 221 -30.43 -13.49 -5.25
C PRO A 221 -31.92 -13.24 -5.52
N ILE A 222 -32.77 -14.26 -5.29
CA ILE A 222 -34.23 -14.14 -5.47
C ILE A 222 -34.82 -13.17 -4.44
N LEU A 223 -34.51 -13.36 -3.15
CA LEU A 223 -34.97 -12.49 -2.07
C LEU A 223 -34.45 -11.05 -2.26
N PHE A 224 -33.19 -10.90 -2.70
CA PHE A 224 -32.63 -9.60 -3.03
C PHE A 224 -33.46 -8.90 -4.12
N ASN A 225 -33.76 -9.59 -5.23
CA ASN A 225 -34.53 -9.01 -6.32
C ASN A 225 -35.96 -8.62 -5.90
N LEU A 226 -36.61 -9.41 -5.05
CA LEU A 226 -37.93 -9.09 -4.48
C LEU A 226 -37.88 -7.84 -3.59
N SER A 227 -36.85 -7.73 -2.74
CA SER A 227 -36.67 -6.59 -1.83
C SER A 227 -36.36 -5.26 -2.55
N VAL A 228 -35.78 -5.34 -3.75
CA VAL A 228 -35.40 -4.16 -4.56
C VAL A 228 -36.53 -3.78 -5.53
N ASN A 229 -37.34 -4.73 -6.00
CA ASN A 229 -38.42 -4.51 -6.96
C ASN A 229 -39.82 -4.47 -6.34
N THR A 230 -40.00 -3.72 -5.26
CA THR A 230 -41.32 -3.56 -4.59
C THR A 230 -42.39 -2.84 -5.42
N ARG A 231 -42.09 -2.39 -6.65
CA ARG A 231 -43.04 -1.70 -7.54
C ARG A 231 -43.79 -2.60 -8.54
N ARG A 232 -43.62 -3.92 -8.51
CA ARG A 232 -44.34 -4.86 -9.41
C ARG A 232 -45.40 -5.74 -8.73
N MET A 233 -45.69 -5.51 -7.45
CA MET A 233 -46.77 -6.20 -6.73
C MET A 233 -47.94 -5.25 -6.44
N GLY A 234 -48.36 -4.48 -7.45
CA GLY A 234 -49.68 -3.87 -7.48
C GLY A 234 -50.49 -4.61 -8.53
N CYS A 235 -51.28 -5.59 -8.09
CA CYS A 235 -52.49 -5.98 -8.80
C CYS A 235 -53.52 -4.84 -8.67
#